data_AF-A0A7X6ZN52-F1
#
_entry.id   AF-A0A7X6ZN52-F1
#
_cell.length_a   1.000
_cell.length_b   1.000
_cell.length_c   1.000
_cell.angle_alpha   90.00
_cell.angle_beta   90.00
_cell.angle_gamma   90.00
#
_symmetry.space_group_name_H-M   'P 1'
#
loop_
_entity.id
_entity.type
_entity.pdbx_description
1 polymer ?
#
loop_
_entity_poly.entity_id
_entity_poly.type
_entity_poly.pdbx_seq_one_letter_code
_entity_poly.pdbx_strand_id
1 'polypeptide(L)'
;MEMRAFPVMAEPGSRWAEQGWEQRGGKLSRDGGVFRFSAKKIGEPDSYPGVFREPAVRDWREADGFSFAIYWPEERLAVFGIRVDDSRKQPVYAERFQKELNVTQGWNQILISRQELARTSGGRPMRLDHVTRWGVFLVTAETFDYFLLSEVRLGQPEKD
;
A
#
# COMPACT_ATOMS: atom_id res chain seq x y z
N MET A 1 -21.21 14.24 15.77
CA MET A 1 -20.80 12.94 15.22
C MET A 1 -19.32 12.82 15.47
N GLU A 2 -18.89 11.98 16.42
CA GLU A 2 -17.47 11.81 16.71
C GLU A 2 -16.82 11.07 15.55
N MET A 3 -15.93 11.75 14.84
CA MET A 3 -15.00 11.15 13.90
C MET A 3 -14.10 10.23 14.75
N ARG A 4 -14.37 8.92 14.76
CA ARG A 4 -13.42 7.96 15.36
C ARG A 4 -12.10 8.15 14.61
N ALA A 5 -11.09 8.66 15.31
CA ALA A 5 -9.77 8.86 14.75
C ALA A 5 -9.19 7.49 14.36
N PHE A 6 -9.31 7.17 13.08
CA PHE A 6 -8.83 5.93 12.49
C PHE A 6 -7.30 5.84 12.56
N PRO A 7 -6.71 4.65 12.80
CA PRO A 7 -5.27 4.51 12.81
C PRO A 7 -4.69 4.94 11.47
N VAL A 8 -3.86 5.99 11.52
CA VAL A 8 -3.06 6.43 10.37
C VAL A 8 -1.84 5.53 10.29
N MET A 9 -1.71 4.82 9.18
CA MET A 9 -0.65 3.84 8.95
C MET A 9 0.61 4.48 8.37
N ALA A 10 0.42 5.49 7.53
CA ALA A 10 1.48 6.33 7.00
C ALA A 10 0.92 7.70 6.62
N GLU A 11 1.45 8.75 7.25
CA GLU A 11 1.05 10.14 7.04
C GLU A 11 2.20 10.94 6.43
N PRO A 12 2.09 11.42 5.17
CA PRO A 12 3.12 12.24 4.55
C PRO A 12 3.42 13.54 5.31
N GLY A 13 2.44 14.09 6.01
CA GLY A 13 2.60 15.31 6.82
C GLY A 13 3.46 15.12 8.08
N SER A 14 3.67 13.87 8.51
CA SER A 14 4.43 13.59 9.73
C SER A 14 5.92 13.90 9.58
N ARG A 15 6.56 14.36 10.67
CA ARG A 15 8.02 14.57 10.74
C ARG A 15 8.82 13.29 10.46
N TRP A 16 8.24 12.12 10.72
CA TRP A 16 8.88 10.81 10.59
C TRP A 16 8.33 9.98 9.42
N ALA A 17 7.61 10.62 8.50
CA ALA A 17 6.88 9.92 7.44
C ALA A 17 7.79 9.05 6.55
N GLU A 18 9.03 9.47 6.30
CA GLU A 18 9.98 8.77 5.41
C GLU A 18 10.79 7.66 6.11
N GLN A 19 10.71 7.54 7.43
CA GLN A 19 11.46 6.52 8.19
C GLN A 19 10.83 5.13 8.07
N GLY A 20 11.57 4.06 8.33
CA GLY A 20 10.99 2.71 8.45
C GLY A 20 10.37 2.12 7.17
N TRP A 21 10.70 2.67 6.00
CA TRP A 21 10.31 2.11 4.71
C TRP A 21 11.43 1.27 4.11
N GLU A 22 11.09 0.05 3.72
CA GLU A 22 11.87 -0.72 2.76
C GLU A 22 11.50 -0.26 1.35
N GLN A 23 12.48 0.19 0.58
CA GLN A 23 12.31 0.75 -0.76
C GLN A 23 12.98 -0.18 -1.77
N ARG A 24 12.28 -0.56 -2.83
CA ARG A 24 12.78 -1.43 -3.90
C ARG A 24 12.66 -0.71 -5.24
N GLY A 25 13.75 -0.61 -5.98
CA GLY A 25 13.75 0.00 -7.32
C GLY A 25 13.44 1.49 -7.41
N GLY A 26 13.53 2.20 -6.29
CA GLY A 26 13.28 3.65 -6.26
C GLY A 26 13.53 4.28 -4.92
N LYS A 27 13.13 5.55 -4.79
CA LYS A 27 13.25 6.36 -3.59
C LYS A 27 11.92 7.01 -3.24
N LEU A 28 11.53 6.87 -1.98
CA LEU A 28 10.40 7.56 -1.36
C LEU A 28 10.85 8.93 -0.83
N SER A 29 10.03 9.93 -1.04
CA SER A 29 10.17 11.29 -0.51
C SER A 29 8.79 11.86 -0.19
N ARG A 30 8.74 12.97 0.55
CA ARG A 30 7.50 13.75 0.71
C ARG A 30 7.40 14.85 -0.33
N ASP A 31 6.20 15.06 -0.84
CA ASP A 31 5.88 16.10 -1.80
C ASP A 31 4.48 16.65 -1.49
N GLY A 32 4.37 17.89 -1.00
CA GLY A 32 3.06 18.57 -0.85
C GLY A 32 1.96 17.83 -0.08
N GLY A 33 2.30 17.03 0.94
CA GLY A 33 1.30 16.25 1.70
C GLY A 33 0.98 14.87 1.13
N VAL A 34 1.74 14.42 0.13
CA VAL A 34 1.72 13.04 -0.38
C VAL A 34 3.12 12.43 -0.35
N PHE A 35 3.20 11.11 -0.44
CA PHE A 35 4.46 10.42 -0.68
C PHE A 35 4.72 10.36 -2.18
N ARG A 36 5.91 10.76 -2.60
CA ARG A 36 6.39 10.59 -3.97
C ARG A 36 7.39 9.44 -4.00
N PHE A 37 7.08 8.40 -4.77
CA PHE A 37 8.03 7.34 -5.06
C PHE A 37 8.59 7.52 -6.47
N SER A 38 9.89 7.77 -6.59
CA SER A 38 10.57 7.98 -7.86
C SER A 38 11.45 6.79 -8.22
N ALA A 39 11.46 6.42 -9.50
CA ALA A 39 12.31 5.34 -9.99
C ALA A 39 13.78 5.60 -9.69
N LYS A 40 14.54 4.54 -9.41
CA LYS A 40 15.98 4.63 -9.16
C LYS A 40 16.73 5.13 -10.40
N LYS A 41 16.26 4.70 -11.57
CA LYS A 41 16.76 5.12 -12.88
C LYS A 41 15.58 5.24 -13.83
N ILE A 42 15.45 6.41 -14.44
CA ILE A 42 14.43 6.69 -15.44
C ILE A 42 14.77 5.91 -16.72
N GLY A 43 13.76 5.31 -17.35
CA GLY A 43 13.92 4.58 -18.61
C GLY A 43 14.51 3.17 -18.49
N GLU A 44 14.78 2.68 -17.27
CA GLU A 44 15.16 1.28 -17.03
C GLU A 44 14.04 0.56 -16.26
N PRO A 45 13.58 -0.63 -16.71
CA PRO A 45 12.60 -1.40 -15.96
C PRO A 45 13.24 -1.99 -14.69
N ASP A 46 12.46 -2.08 -13.62
CA ASP A 46 12.86 -2.78 -12.39
C ASP A 46 11.80 -3.83 -12.02
N SER A 47 12.23 -4.88 -11.35
CA SER A 47 11.33 -5.94 -10.88
C SER A 47 10.64 -5.50 -9.59
N TYR A 48 9.35 -5.21 -9.70
CA TYR A 48 8.48 -4.88 -8.57
C TYR A 48 8.91 -3.64 -7.76
N PRO A 49 9.10 -2.47 -8.41
CA PRO A 49 9.51 -1.27 -7.71
C PRO A 49 8.38 -0.75 -6.81
N GLY A 50 8.72 -0.35 -5.59
CA GLY A 50 7.73 0.09 -4.62
C GLY A 50 8.26 0.21 -3.20
N VAL A 51 7.32 0.32 -2.26
CA VAL A 51 7.59 0.60 -0.86
C VAL A 51 6.82 -0.34 0.06
N PHE A 52 7.49 -0.73 1.14
CA PHE A 52 6.93 -1.59 2.17
C PHE A 52 7.33 -1.10 3.56
N ARG A 53 6.52 -1.39 4.57
CA ARG A 53 6.74 -0.90 5.92
C ARG A 53 6.07 -1.80 6.95
N GLU A 54 6.62 -1.83 8.16
CA GLU A 54 5.91 -2.39 9.32
C GLU A 54 4.72 -1.49 9.70
N PRO A 55 3.55 -2.06 9.98
CA PRO A 55 2.38 -1.26 10.30
C PRO A 55 2.54 -0.52 11.63
N ALA A 56 2.01 0.71 11.71
CA ALA A 56 1.99 1.48 12.96
C ALA A 56 1.16 0.78 14.07
N VAL A 57 0.12 0.05 13.68
CA VAL A 57 -0.69 -0.82 14.55
C VAL A 57 -0.77 -2.21 13.91
N ARG A 58 -0.47 -3.27 14.68
CA ARG A 58 -0.44 -4.66 14.17
C ARG A 58 -1.79 -5.36 14.17
N ASP A 59 -2.71 -4.94 15.06
CA ASP A 59 -4.04 -5.53 15.17
C ASP A 59 -5.04 -4.74 14.30
N TRP A 60 -5.45 -5.35 13.21
CA TRP A 60 -6.37 -4.80 12.21
C TRP A 60 -7.78 -5.41 12.34
N ARG A 61 -8.08 -6.19 13.40
CA ARG A 61 -9.37 -6.89 13.53
C ARG A 61 -10.58 -5.96 13.60
N GLU A 62 -10.42 -4.78 14.17
CA GLU A 62 -11.50 -3.78 14.29
C GLU A 62 -11.57 -2.82 13.10
N ALA A 63 -10.63 -2.90 12.16
CA ALA A 63 -10.67 -2.15 10.93
C ALA A 63 -11.61 -2.84 9.94
N ASP A 64 -12.48 -2.08 9.30
CA ASP A 64 -13.33 -2.59 8.23
C ASP A 64 -12.70 -2.44 6.85
N GLY A 65 -11.59 -1.72 6.75
CA GLY A 65 -10.84 -1.66 5.50
C GLY A 65 -9.49 -0.96 5.62
N PHE A 66 -8.71 -1.11 4.57
CA PHE A 66 -7.42 -0.47 4.36
C PHE A 66 -7.52 0.45 3.14
N SER A 67 -7.31 1.75 3.35
CA SER A 67 -7.59 2.78 2.34
C SER A 67 -6.44 3.73 2.12
N PHE A 68 -6.31 4.17 0.86
CA PHE A 68 -5.33 5.13 0.36
C PHE A 68 -5.69 5.47 -1.09
N ALA A 69 -4.92 6.36 -1.71
CA ALA A 69 -5.02 6.69 -3.11
C ALA A 69 -3.64 6.63 -3.78
N ILE A 70 -3.63 6.24 -5.05
CA ILE A 70 -2.43 6.27 -5.90
C ILE A 70 -2.66 7.28 -7.01
N TYR A 71 -1.71 8.19 -7.20
CA TYR A 71 -1.63 9.01 -8.41
C TYR A 71 -0.69 8.37 -9.40
N TRP A 72 -1.16 8.19 -10.63
CA TRP A 72 -0.37 7.71 -11.74
C TRP A 72 -0.26 8.81 -12.82
N PRO A 73 0.96 9.26 -13.19
CA PRO A 73 1.11 10.38 -14.13
C PRO A 73 0.87 9.99 -15.59
N GLU A 74 0.97 8.71 -15.94
CA GLU A 74 1.04 8.28 -17.33
C GLU A 74 -0.33 7.85 -17.87
N GLU A 75 -0.55 8.03 -19.18
CA GLU A 75 -1.82 7.68 -19.83
C GLU A 75 -2.04 6.16 -19.93
N ARG A 76 -0.96 5.39 -19.98
CA ARG A 76 -1.04 3.93 -20.03
C ARG A 76 -1.46 3.34 -18.68
N LEU A 77 -2.15 2.21 -18.75
CA LEU A 77 -2.58 1.47 -17.57
C LEU A 77 -1.37 0.93 -16.79
N ALA A 78 -1.34 1.13 -15.48
CA ALA A 78 -0.38 0.50 -14.58
C ALA A 78 -1.07 -0.59 -13.74
N VAL A 79 -0.35 -1.66 -13.43
CA VAL A 79 -0.80 -2.66 -12.46
C VAL A 79 -0.02 -2.47 -11.18
N PHE A 80 -0.72 -2.18 -10.09
CA PHE A 80 -0.14 -2.09 -8.75
C PHE A 80 -0.51 -3.30 -7.92
N GLY A 81 0.46 -3.87 -7.22
CA GLY A 81 0.29 -4.88 -6.21
C GLY A 81 0.21 -4.24 -4.83
N ILE A 82 -0.84 -4.59 -4.08
CA ILE A 82 -0.97 -4.29 -2.66
C ILE A 82 -0.72 -5.58 -1.90
N ARG A 83 0.23 -5.56 -0.97
CA ARG A 83 0.59 -6.73 -0.17
C ARG A 83 0.41 -6.45 1.31
N VAL A 84 -0.12 -7.44 2.03
CA VAL A 84 -0.21 -7.46 3.49
C VAL A 84 0.26 -8.84 3.98
N ASP A 85 1.21 -8.84 4.90
CA ASP A 85 1.77 -10.05 5.50
C ASP A 85 1.38 -10.12 6.99
N ASP A 86 1.07 -11.32 7.46
CA ASP A 86 0.70 -11.63 8.86
C ASP A 86 1.71 -12.59 9.54
N SER A 87 2.85 -12.81 8.89
CA SER A 87 3.93 -13.69 9.32
C SER A 87 5.29 -13.02 9.13
N ARG A 88 6.26 -13.37 9.99
CA ARG A 88 7.64 -12.85 9.91
C ARG A 88 8.53 -13.64 8.95
N LYS A 89 8.16 -14.88 8.61
CA LYS A 89 8.83 -15.64 7.56
C LYS A 89 8.36 -15.08 6.22
N GLN A 90 9.23 -14.96 5.21
CA GLN A 90 8.79 -14.65 3.84
C GLN A 90 7.88 -15.79 3.36
N PRO A 91 6.55 -15.63 3.38
CA PRO A 91 5.66 -16.75 3.09
C PRO A 91 5.76 -17.08 1.61
N VAL A 92 5.38 -18.29 1.16
CA VAL A 92 5.19 -18.49 -0.28
C VAL A 92 4.05 -17.58 -0.78
N TYR A 93 3.98 -17.28 -2.08
CA TYR A 93 2.99 -16.34 -2.63
C TYR A 93 1.55 -16.62 -2.15
N ALA A 94 1.13 -17.89 -2.17
CA ALA A 94 -0.20 -18.33 -1.75
C ALA A 94 -0.52 -18.06 -0.26
N GLU A 95 0.51 -17.84 0.56
CA GLU A 95 0.37 -17.58 2.00
C GLU A 95 0.29 -16.08 2.34
N ARG A 96 0.35 -15.20 1.34
CA ARG A 96 0.27 -13.75 1.51
C ARG A 96 -1.08 -13.22 1.04
N PHE A 97 -1.58 -12.15 1.64
CA PHE A 97 -2.56 -11.33 0.96
C PHE A 97 -1.83 -10.52 -0.12
N GLN A 98 -2.24 -10.70 -1.38
CA GLN A 98 -1.86 -9.83 -2.46
C GLN A 98 -3.07 -9.55 -3.35
N LYS A 99 -3.30 -8.27 -3.63
CA LYS A 99 -4.32 -7.80 -4.57
C LYS A 99 -3.63 -6.97 -5.65
N GLU A 100 -3.92 -7.28 -6.90
CA GLU A 100 -3.50 -6.48 -8.04
C GLU A 100 -4.63 -5.54 -8.44
N LEU A 101 -4.26 -4.31 -8.78
CA LEU A 101 -5.17 -3.22 -9.11
C LEU A 101 -4.71 -2.58 -10.41
N ASN A 102 -5.65 -2.43 -11.34
CA ASN A 102 -5.46 -1.59 -12.51
C ASN A 102 -5.62 -0.12 -12.10
N VAL A 103 -4.59 0.68 -12.34
CA VAL A 103 -4.53 2.11 -12.00
C VAL A 103 -4.43 2.89 -13.30
N THR A 104 -5.38 3.77 -13.55
CA THR A 104 -5.39 4.67 -14.72
C THR A 104 -4.72 5.99 -14.39
N GLN A 105 -4.48 6.82 -15.40
CA GLN A 105 -3.95 8.17 -15.19
C GLN A 105 -4.76 8.95 -14.15
N GLY A 106 -4.07 9.72 -13.31
CA GLY A 106 -4.67 10.53 -12.25
C GLY A 106 -4.78 9.81 -10.92
N TRP A 107 -5.63 10.34 -10.04
CA TRP A 107 -5.86 9.81 -8.69
C TRP A 107 -6.86 8.64 -8.73
N ASN A 108 -6.45 7.51 -8.16
CA ASN A 108 -7.24 6.30 -8.02
C ASN A 108 -7.45 6.04 -6.53
N GLN A 109 -8.70 6.12 -6.08
CA GLN A 109 -9.09 5.82 -4.70
C GLN A 109 -9.19 4.31 -4.50
N ILE A 110 -8.54 3.81 -3.44
CA ILE A 110 -8.41 2.38 -3.19
C ILE A 110 -8.92 2.09 -1.79
N LEU A 111 -9.89 1.18 -1.72
CA LEU A 111 -10.40 0.62 -0.49
C LEU A 111 -10.31 -0.91 -0.62
N ILE A 112 -9.57 -1.53 0.27
CA ILE A 112 -9.57 -2.98 0.44
C ILE A 112 -10.39 -3.28 1.68
N SER A 113 -11.55 -3.90 1.51
CA SER A 113 -12.43 -4.23 2.63
C SER A 113 -11.78 -5.27 3.55
N ARG A 114 -12.24 -5.33 4.79
CA ARG A 114 -11.87 -6.38 5.74
C ARG A 114 -12.18 -7.77 5.19
N GLN A 115 -13.29 -7.92 4.48
CA GLN A 115 -13.67 -9.20 3.87
C GLN A 115 -12.62 -9.67 2.85
N GLU A 116 -12.10 -8.74 2.04
CA GLU A 116 -11.02 -9.04 1.10
C GLU A 116 -9.71 -9.33 1.82
N LEU A 117 -9.34 -8.52 2.83
CA LEU A 117 -8.13 -8.73 3.63
C LEU A 117 -8.17 -10.02 4.46
N ALA A 118 -9.34 -10.61 4.69
CA ALA A 118 -9.50 -11.75 5.58
C ALA A 118 -8.84 -13.04 5.05
N ARG A 119 -8.45 -13.11 3.77
CA ARG A 119 -7.85 -14.31 3.17
C ARG A 119 -6.64 -14.01 2.30
N THR A 120 -5.67 -14.91 2.33
CA THR A 120 -4.53 -14.89 1.40
C THR A 120 -4.98 -15.19 -0.03
N SER A 121 -4.12 -14.96 -1.02
CA SER A 121 -4.39 -15.34 -2.41
C SER A 121 -4.60 -16.85 -2.59
N GLY A 122 -4.05 -17.68 -1.70
CA GLY A 122 -4.30 -19.13 -1.63
C GLY A 122 -5.51 -19.54 -0.76
N GLY A 123 -6.27 -18.58 -0.23
CA GLY A 123 -7.51 -18.82 0.53
C GLY A 123 -7.34 -19.06 2.02
N ARG A 124 -6.11 -19.08 2.57
CA ARG A 124 -5.85 -19.21 4.01
C ARG A 124 -6.40 -17.98 4.75
N PRO A 125 -7.06 -18.13 5.92
CA PRO A 125 -7.41 -16.98 6.75
C PRO A 125 -6.17 -16.15 7.15
N MET A 126 -6.24 -14.84 6.96
CA MET A 126 -5.23 -13.90 7.45
C MET A 126 -5.37 -13.68 8.96
N ARG A 127 -4.24 -13.64 9.67
CA ARG A 127 -4.13 -13.30 11.09
C ARG A 127 -4.10 -11.78 11.24
N LEU A 128 -5.28 -11.16 11.13
CA LEU A 128 -5.41 -9.71 11.23
C LEU A 128 -5.03 -9.15 12.60
N ASP A 129 -4.95 -9.97 13.65
CA ASP A 129 -4.39 -9.63 14.97
C ASP A 129 -2.86 -9.43 14.96
N HIS A 130 -2.19 -9.83 13.87
CA HIS A 130 -0.75 -9.89 13.79
C HIS A 130 -0.21 -9.48 12.41
N VAL A 131 -0.69 -8.37 11.85
CA VAL A 131 -0.10 -7.83 10.62
C VAL A 131 1.34 -7.39 10.89
N THR A 132 2.26 -7.91 10.08
CA THR A 132 3.71 -7.68 10.24
C THR A 132 4.24 -6.69 9.22
N ARG A 133 3.63 -6.61 8.04
CA ARG A 133 4.10 -5.76 6.94
C ARG A 133 2.97 -5.46 5.97
N TRP A 134 3.06 -4.30 5.33
CA TRP A 134 2.27 -3.99 4.14
C TRP A 134 3.12 -3.27 3.11
N GLY A 135 2.64 -3.16 1.88
CA GLY A 135 3.29 -2.35 0.86
C GLY A 135 2.51 -2.21 -0.44
N VAL A 136 2.99 -1.26 -1.24
CA VAL A 136 2.45 -0.88 -2.55
C VAL A 136 3.62 -0.91 -3.54
N PHE A 137 3.46 -1.62 -4.64
CA PHE A 137 4.50 -1.76 -5.65
C PHE A 137 3.89 -1.91 -7.05
N LEU A 138 4.62 -1.50 -8.07
CA LEU A 138 4.26 -1.75 -9.47
C LEU A 138 4.50 -3.22 -9.80
N VAL A 139 3.57 -3.87 -10.48
CA VAL A 139 3.69 -5.23 -11.01
C VAL A 139 4.16 -5.20 -12.46
N THR A 140 3.88 -4.12 -13.19
CA THR A 140 4.31 -3.96 -14.58
C THR A 140 5.83 -3.76 -14.65
N ALA A 141 6.48 -4.52 -15.54
CA ALA A 141 7.92 -4.42 -15.81
C ALA A 141 8.28 -3.28 -16.77
N GLU A 142 7.49 -2.20 -16.77
CA GLU A 142 7.69 -1.07 -17.68
C GLU A 142 8.35 0.11 -16.96
N THR A 143 9.07 0.92 -17.73
CA THR A 143 9.85 2.07 -17.22
C THR A 143 8.94 3.16 -16.68
N PHE A 144 9.06 3.60 -15.43
CA PHE A 144 8.24 4.67 -14.87
C PHE A 144 9.13 5.78 -14.32
N ASP A 145 8.58 7.00 -14.19
CA ASP A 145 9.29 8.10 -13.54
C ASP A 145 8.97 8.17 -12.04
N TYR A 146 7.68 8.23 -11.73
CA TYR A 146 7.18 8.29 -10.36
C TYR A 146 5.72 7.88 -10.25
N PHE A 147 5.29 7.59 -9.03
CA PHE A 147 3.87 7.62 -8.63
C PHE A 147 3.75 8.35 -7.29
N LEU A 148 2.54 8.81 -6.97
CA LEU A 148 2.27 9.38 -5.65
C LEU A 148 1.38 8.42 -4.86
N LEU A 149 1.62 8.33 -3.57
CA LEU A 149 0.82 7.59 -2.60
C LEU A 149 0.29 8.59 -1.58
N SER A 150 -1.02 8.62 -1.38
CA SER A 150 -1.62 9.45 -0.33
C SER A 150 -1.25 8.93 1.05
N GLU A 151 -1.81 9.57 2.07
CA GLU A 151 -1.92 8.95 3.38
C GLU A 151 -2.61 7.59 3.32
N VAL A 152 -2.14 6.68 4.18
CA VAL A 152 -2.65 5.31 4.30
C VAL A 152 -3.33 5.15 5.65
N ARG A 153 -4.55 4.61 5.65
CA ARG A 153 -5.41 4.49 6.84
C ARG A 153 -6.03 3.11 6.97
N LEU A 154 -6.38 2.76 8.21
CA LEU A 154 -7.31 1.68 8.51
C LEU A 154 -8.68 2.29 8.88
N GLY A 155 -9.71 2.10 8.06
CA GLY A 155 -11.03 2.71 8.25
C GLY A 155 -12.09 1.76 8.85
N GLN A 156 -13.23 2.34 9.27
CA GLN A 156 -14.57 1.71 9.20
C GLN A 156 -15.26 2.24 7.92
N PRO A 157 -16.23 1.57 7.24
CA PRO A 157 -17.00 2.28 6.23
C PRO A 157 -17.76 3.38 6.95
N GLU A 158 -17.91 4.54 6.32
CA GLU A 158 -18.98 5.46 6.70
C GLU A 158 -20.27 4.65 6.66
N LYS A 159 -20.92 4.50 7.82
CA LYS A 159 -22.31 4.08 7.85
C LYS A 159 -23.11 5.30 7.41
N ASP A 160 -23.60 5.24 6.18
CA ASP A 160 -24.72 6.09 5.72
C ASP A 160 -25.94 5.92 6.65
#